data_AF-A0A7X8ETX1-F1
#
_entry.id   AF-A0A7X8ETX1-F1
#
_cell.length_a   1.000
_cell.length_b   1.000
_cell.length_c   1.000
_cell.angle_alpha   90.00
_cell.angle_beta   90.00
_cell.angle_gamma   90.00
#
_symmetry.space_group_name_H-M   'P 1'
#
loop_
_entity.id
_entity.type
_entity.pdbx_description
1 polymer ?
#
loop_
_entity_poly.entity_id
_entity_poly.type
_entity_poly.pdbx_seq_one_letter_code
_entity_poly.pdbx_strand_id
1 'polypeptide(L)'
;RAWLDNPSNTRDASWHYVVDETMIIQGIPEREEAWHSGKQEGNRYSIGIEICESQDRRKTLERAAEFVAEKLREYDWGIERIKKHYDWTGKNCPRILLDSAYIQRGMNWDWFLDKVSYYLKEGGNMAKEKRYNTIEEIPDWAKATLQKLMDKGVFAEPKKLDLSEDMVRLLVVNDRAGSYQ
;
A
#
# COMPACT_ATOMS: atom_id res chain seq x y z
N ARG A 1 -31.54 10.90 -0.21
CA ARG A 1 -31.35 9.88 0.85
C ARG A 1 -31.91 8.53 0.42
N ALA A 2 -33.12 8.48 -0.17
CA ALA A 2 -33.83 7.29 -0.71
C ALA A 2 -33.08 6.27 -1.61
N TRP A 3 -31.80 6.49 -1.93
CA TRP A 3 -30.95 5.55 -2.67
C TRP A 3 -29.88 4.87 -1.79
N LEU A 4 -29.67 5.36 -0.56
CA LEU A 4 -28.83 4.74 0.48
C LEU A 4 -29.67 3.87 1.42
N ASP A 5 -30.94 4.22 1.63
CA ASP A 5 -31.92 3.44 2.38
C ASP A 5 -32.93 2.81 1.42
N ASN A 6 -32.70 1.54 1.05
CA ASN A 6 -33.73 0.72 0.44
C ASN A 6 -34.46 -0.04 1.56
N PRO A 7 -35.69 0.35 1.95
CA PRO A 7 -36.41 -0.30 3.06
C PRO A 7 -36.76 -1.76 2.78
N SER A 8 -36.69 -2.21 1.52
CA SER A 8 -36.84 -3.63 1.15
C SER A 8 -35.53 -4.42 1.26
N ASN A 9 -34.37 -3.75 1.36
CA ASN A 9 -33.09 -4.40 1.55
C ASN A 9 -32.87 -4.67 3.04
N THR A 10 -33.21 -5.89 3.46
CA THR A 10 -32.99 -6.39 4.83
C THR A 10 -31.64 -7.09 4.99
N ARG A 11 -30.74 -6.96 4.01
CA ARG A 11 -29.44 -7.64 4.04
C ARG A 11 -28.44 -6.84 4.86
N ASP A 12 -27.87 -7.49 5.86
CA ASP A 12 -26.66 -7.00 6.50
C ASP A 12 -25.50 -7.06 5.51
N ALA A 13 -24.94 -5.90 5.20
CA ALA A 13 -23.83 -5.75 4.28
C ALA A 13 -22.93 -4.60 4.72
N SER A 14 -21.63 -4.84 4.66
CA SER A 14 -20.64 -3.82 4.96
C SER A 14 -19.32 -4.15 4.26
N TRP A 15 -18.41 -3.19 4.22
CA TRP A 15 -17.10 -3.26 3.56
C TRP A 15 -16.10 -2.43 4.36
N HIS A 16 -14.81 -2.71 4.19
CA HIS A 16 -13.75 -1.98 4.88
C HIS A 16 -13.43 -0.68 4.16
N TYR A 17 -13.30 -0.75 2.82
CA TYR A 17 -12.93 0.38 1.99
C TYR A 17 -13.84 0.53 0.80
N VAL A 18 -14.02 1.77 0.36
CA VAL A 18 -14.56 2.11 -0.95
C VAL A 18 -13.60 3.02 -1.69
N VAL A 19 -13.42 2.79 -2.98
CA VAL A 19 -12.47 3.51 -3.83
C VAL A 19 -13.18 4.10 -5.03
N ASP A 20 -12.98 5.40 -5.26
CA ASP A 20 -13.46 6.09 -6.45
C ASP A 20 -12.33 6.81 -7.21
N GLU A 21 -12.70 7.59 -8.23
CA GLU A 21 -11.75 8.33 -9.06
C GLU A 21 -11.03 9.49 -8.34
N THR A 22 -11.41 9.82 -7.11
CA THR A 22 -10.90 10.94 -6.33
C THR A 22 -10.27 10.54 -5.00
N MET A 23 -10.82 9.54 -4.31
CA MET A 23 -10.44 9.21 -2.94
C MET A 23 -10.69 7.75 -2.57
N ILE A 24 -10.18 7.37 -1.40
CA ILE A 24 -10.41 6.10 -0.72
C ILE A 24 -11.00 6.43 0.64
N ILE A 25 -12.11 5.78 1.01
CA ILE A 25 -12.75 5.97 2.32
C ILE A 25 -12.74 4.64 3.06
N GLN A 26 -12.24 4.65 4.29
CA GLN A 26 -12.40 3.54 5.23
C GLN A 26 -13.74 3.65 5.96
N GLY A 27 -14.58 2.64 5.83
CA GLY A 27 -15.84 2.53 6.57
C GLY A 27 -15.73 1.71 7.86
N ILE A 28 -14.94 0.62 7.84
CA ILE A 28 -14.76 -0.31 8.96
C ILE A 28 -13.26 -0.57 9.20
N PRO A 29 -12.80 -0.62 10.46
CA PRO A 29 -11.43 -1.02 10.80
C PRO A 29 -11.08 -2.41 10.26
N GLU A 30 -9.86 -2.62 9.75
CA GLU A 30 -9.44 -3.89 9.13
C GLU A 30 -9.39 -5.10 10.08
N ARG A 31 -9.48 -4.85 11.39
CA ARG A 31 -9.54 -5.88 12.44
C ARG A 31 -10.95 -6.21 12.89
N GLU A 32 -11.97 -5.64 12.25
CA GLU A 32 -13.38 -5.93 12.50
C GLU A 32 -13.99 -6.69 11.32
N GLU A 33 -15.03 -7.49 11.58
CA GLU A 33 -15.70 -8.27 10.54
C GLU A 33 -16.55 -7.35 9.64
N ALA A 34 -16.38 -7.45 8.32
CA ALA A 34 -17.25 -6.81 7.34
C ALA A 34 -18.03 -7.85 6.53
N TRP A 35 -19.29 -7.54 6.20
CA TRP A 35 -20.23 -8.47 5.58
C TRP A 35 -20.25 -8.27 4.06
N HIS A 36 -19.12 -8.56 3.39
CA HIS A 36 -18.90 -8.21 1.98
C HIS A 36 -18.83 -9.41 1.01
N SER A 37 -18.48 -10.61 1.49
CA SER A 37 -18.10 -11.74 0.63
C SER A 37 -19.19 -12.79 0.44
N GLY A 38 -20.27 -12.74 1.23
CA GLY A 38 -21.32 -13.77 1.24
C GLY A 38 -20.89 -15.13 1.82
N LYS A 39 -19.68 -15.22 2.38
CA LYS A 39 -19.17 -16.38 3.15
C LYS A 39 -18.52 -15.90 4.44
N GLN A 40 -18.68 -16.67 5.51
CA GLN A 40 -18.09 -16.35 6.81
C GLN A 40 -16.56 -16.25 6.73
N GLU A 41 -15.90 -17.11 5.95
CA GLU A 41 -14.44 -17.09 5.79
C GLU A 41 -13.95 -15.78 5.16
N GLY A 42 -14.56 -15.35 4.04
CA GLY A 42 -14.22 -14.08 3.41
C GLY A 42 -14.55 -12.87 4.30
N ASN A 43 -15.67 -12.91 5.02
CA ASN A 43 -16.06 -11.81 5.91
C ASN A 43 -15.09 -11.61 7.09
N ARG A 44 -14.55 -12.71 7.64
CA ARG A 44 -13.70 -12.68 8.84
C ARG A 44 -12.21 -12.57 8.58
N TYR A 45 -11.75 -13.05 7.43
CA TYR A 45 -10.33 -13.21 7.14
C TYR A 45 -9.89 -12.46 5.89
N SER A 46 -10.69 -11.51 5.38
CA SER A 46 -10.29 -10.66 4.27
C SER A 46 -10.74 -9.22 4.42
N ILE A 47 -10.02 -8.32 3.76
CA ILE A 47 -10.33 -6.89 3.70
C ILE A 47 -11.20 -6.66 2.44
N GLY A 48 -12.48 -6.37 2.66
CA GLY A 48 -13.42 -5.98 1.60
C GLY A 48 -13.19 -4.58 1.06
N ILE A 49 -12.83 -4.48 -0.22
CA ILE A 49 -12.62 -3.23 -0.97
C ILE A 49 -13.66 -3.15 -2.09
N GLU A 50 -14.54 -2.14 -2.03
CA GLU A 50 -15.53 -1.86 -3.08
C GLU A 50 -14.98 -0.84 -4.07
N ILE A 51 -15.12 -1.13 -5.37
CA ILE A 51 -14.69 -0.24 -6.45
C ILE A 51 -15.93 0.47 -7.00
N CYS A 52 -15.97 1.79 -6.87
CA CYS A 52 -17.07 2.60 -7.41
C CYS A 52 -17.11 2.56 -8.94
N GLU A 53 -18.31 2.58 -9.50
CA GLU A 53 -18.53 2.83 -10.93
C GLU A 53 -18.66 4.34 -11.18
N SER A 54 -17.55 5.06 -10.99
CA SER A 54 -17.45 6.52 -11.18
C SER A 54 -17.32 6.91 -12.66
N GLN A 55 -17.23 8.22 -12.96
CA GLN A 55 -17.17 8.73 -14.33
C GLN A 55 -15.87 8.31 -15.04
N ASP A 56 -14.71 8.50 -14.39
CA ASP A 56 -13.41 8.01 -14.85
C ASP A 56 -13.10 6.64 -14.26
N ARG A 57 -13.56 5.63 -14.99
CA ARG A 57 -13.33 4.23 -14.66
C ARG A 57 -11.85 3.87 -14.59
N ARG A 58 -11.02 4.38 -15.51
CA ARG A 58 -9.60 3.99 -15.54
C ARG A 58 -8.90 4.51 -14.30
N LYS A 59 -9.13 5.78 -13.97
CA LYS A 59 -8.57 6.40 -12.77
C LYS A 59 -9.01 5.70 -11.49
N THR A 60 -10.29 5.29 -11.42
CA THR A 60 -10.82 4.51 -10.30
C THR A 60 -10.12 3.16 -10.16
N LEU A 61 -9.97 2.42 -11.26
CA LEU A 61 -9.33 1.11 -11.24
C LEU A 61 -7.82 1.19 -10.98
N GLU A 62 -7.11 2.18 -11.52
CA GLU A 62 -5.69 2.40 -11.23
C GLU A 62 -5.48 2.75 -9.75
N ARG A 63 -6.32 3.62 -9.15
CA ARG A 63 -6.27 3.89 -7.69
C ARG A 63 -6.59 2.67 -6.85
N ALA A 64 -7.60 1.88 -7.23
CA ALA A 64 -7.90 0.64 -6.52
C ALA A 64 -6.73 -0.34 -6.59
N ALA A 65 -6.06 -0.45 -7.73
CA ALA A 65 -4.88 -1.30 -7.88
C ALA A 65 -3.68 -0.81 -7.05
N GLU A 66 -3.44 0.50 -7.03
CA GLU A 66 -2.40 1.14 -6.21
C GLU A 66 -2.66 0.90 -4.70
N PHE A 67 -3.89 1.11 -4.25
CA PHE A 67 -4.28 0.88 -2.87
C PHE A 67 -4.19 -0.60 -2.46
N VAL A 68 -4.59 -1.53 -3.33
CA VAL A 68 -4.40 -2.97 -3.07
C VAL A 68 -2.91 -3.30 -2.95
N ALA A 69 -2.05 -2.70 -3.80
CA ALA A 69 -0.61 -2.90 -3.69
C ALA A 69 -0.02 -2.35 -2.37
N GLU A 70 -0.52 -1.21 -1.88
CA GLU A 70 -0.17 -0.69 -0.55
C GLU A 70 -0.54 -1.68 0.56
N LYS A 71 -1.75 -2.23 0.52
CA LYS A 71 -2.20 -3.22 1.51
C LYS A 71 -1.40 -4.51 1.46
N LEU A 72 -1.04 -4.98 0.27
CA LEU A 72 -0.15 -6.12 0.15
C LEU A 72 1.22 -5.86 0.78
N ARG A 73 1.79 -4.65 0.64
CA ARG A 73 3.05 -4.28 1.31
C ARG A 73 2.89 -4.20 2.83
N GLU A 74 1.82 -3.56 3.30
CA GLU A 74 1.56 -3.37 4.74
C GLU A 74 1.51 -4.72 5.49
N TYR A 75 0.94 -5.74 4.86
CA TYR A 75 0.77 -7.06 5.44
C TYR A 75 1.80 -8.11 4.99
N ASP A 76 2.82 -7.72 4.22
CA ASP A 76 3.82 -8.62 3.62
C ASP A 76 3.19 -9.80 2.86
N TRP A 77 2.24 -9.48 1.98
CA TRP A 77 1.48 -10.44 1.17
C TRP A 77 1.87 -10.39 -0.30
N GLY A 78 1.86 -11.55 -0.94
CA GLY A 78 1.95 -11.67 -2.39
C GLY A 78 0.60 -11.51 -3.07
N ILE A 79 0.64 -11.38 -4.40
CA ILE A 79 -0.55 -11.17 -5.24
C ILE A 79 -1.56 -12.33 -5.16
N GLU A 80 -1.10 -13.53 -4.80
CA GLU A 80 -1.93 -14.72 -4.59
C GLU A 80 -2.97 -14.56 -3.46
N ARG A 81 -2.80 -13.55 -2.58
CA ARG A 81 -3.76 -13.22 -1.52
C ARG A 81 -4.97 -12.43 -2.03
N ILE A 82 -4.94 -11.89 -3.25
CA ILE A 82 -6.07 -11.17 -3.82
C ILE A 82 -7.17 -12.15 -4.22
N LYS A 83 -8.38 -11.92 -3.72
CA LYS A 83 -9.58 -12.69 -4.05
C LYS A 83 -10.67 -11.80 -4.64
N LYS A 84 -11.42 -12.37 -5.58
CA LYS A 84 -12.70 -11.81 -6.07
C LYS A 84 -13.81 -12.29 -5.14
N HIS A 85 -14.92 -11.56 -5.08
CA HIS A 85 -16.14 -12.09 -4.47
C HIS A 85 -16.53 -13.43 -5.13
N TYR A 86 -16.34 -13.54 -6.46
CA TYR A 86 -16.53 -14.77 -7.22
C TYR A 86 -15.81 -15.99 -6.61
N ASP A 87 -14.61 -15.81 -6.07
CA ASP A 87 -13.81 -16.91 -5.52
C ASP A 87 -14.43 -17.48 -4.21
N TRP A 88 -15.32 -16.73 -3.55
CA TRP A 88 -16.00 -17.14 -2.31
C TRP A 88 -17.36 -17.81 -2.57
N THR A 89 -18.15 -17.29 -3.50
CA THR A 89 -19.55 -17.70 -3.70
C THR A 89 -19.92 -18.06 -5.14
N GLY A 90 -19.05 -17.80 -6.11
CA GLY A 90 -19.39 -17.86 -7.55
C GLY A 90 -20.23 -16.68 -8.05
N LYS A 91 -20.53 -15.69 -7.19
CA LYS A 91 -21.20 -14.45 -7.62
C LYS A 91 -20.34 -13.73 -8.64
N ASN A 92 -20.93 -13.33 -9.77
CA ASN A 92 -20.26 -12.50 -10.80
C ASN A 92 -19.90 -11.10 -10.25
N CYS A 93 -18.83 -11.03 -9.47
CA CYS A 93 -18.37 -9.85 -8.77
C CYS A 93 -16.85 -9.97 -8.51
N PRO A 94 -16.05 -8.98 -8.96
CA PRO A 94 -16.45 -7.72 -9.60
C PRO A 94 -16.82 -7.88 -11.08
N ARG A 95 -18.12 -7.73 -11.43
CA ARG A 95 -18.63 -7.93 -12.81
C ARG A 95 -17.90 -7.04 -13.82
N ILE A 96 -17.51 -5.85 -13.40
CA ILE A 96 -16.80 -4.87 -14.22
C ILE A 96 -15.41 -5.36 -14.67
N LEU A 97 -14.85 -6.40 -14.04
CA LEU A 97 -13.55 -6.99 -14.42
C LEU A 97 -13.68 -8.42 -14.97
N LEU A 98 -14.85 -9.06 -14.87
CA LEU A 98 -15.05 -10.48 -15.21
C LEU A 98 -15.96 -10.70 -16.41
N ASP A 99 -16.93 -9.83 -16.60
CA ASP A 99 -17.99 -10.01 -17.58
C ASP A 99 -17.74 -9.13 -18.80
N SER A 100 -17.66 -9.77 -19.97
CA SER A 100 -17.40 -9.10 -21.25
C SER A 100 -18.40 -8.00 -21.58
N ALA A 101 -19.64 -8.08 -21.08
CA ALA A 101 -20.64 -7.03 -21.27
C ALA A 101 -20.31 -5.74 -20.51
N TYR A 102 -19.51 -5.83 -19.45
CA TYR A 102 -19.15 -4.69 -18.60
C TYR A 102 -17.70 -4.28 -18.71
N ILE A 103 -16.80 -5.15 -19.22
CA ILE A 103 -15.40 -4.82 -19.45
C ILE A 103 -15.29 -3.70 -20.49
N GLN A 104 -14.52 -2.65 -20.16
CA GLN A 104 -14.27 -1.52 -21.05
C GLN A 104 -12.78 -1.41 -21.33
N ARG A 105 -12.43 -1.18 -22.61
CA ARG A 105 -11.05 -0.93 -23.05
C ARG A 105 -10.04 -2.00 -22.58
N GLY A 106 -10.49 -3.25 -22.48
CA GLY A 106 -9.66 -4.38 -22.04
C GLY A 106 -9.30 -4.39 -20.55
N MET A 107 -9.88 -3.51 -19.73
CA MET A 107 -9.65 -3.48 -18.27
C MET A 107 -10.43 -4.61 -17.58
N ASN A 108 -9.92 -5.83 -17.76
CA ASN A 108 -10.42 -7.06 -17.14
C ASN A 108 -9.64 -7.38 -15.84
N TRP A 109 -9.91 -8.54 -15.26
CA TRP A 109 -9.26 -8.98 -14.02
C TRP A 109 -7.74 -9.12 -14.15
N ASP A 110 -7.25 -9.66 -15.28
CA ASP A 110 -5.81 -9.83 -15.50
C ASP A 110 -5.11 -8.47 -15.61
N TRP A 111 -5.71 -7.52 -16.35
CA TRP A 111 -5.23 -6.14 -16.39
C TRP A 111 -5.17 -5.51 -14.99
N PHE A 112 -6.15 -5.79 -14.14
CA PHE A 112 -6.15 -5.28 -12.76
C PHE A 112 -5.01 -5.89 -11.94
N LEU A 113 -4.78 -7.20 -12.02
CA LEU A 113 -3.66 -7.87 -11.36
C LEU A 113 -2.30 -7.40 -11.88
N ASP A 114 -2.18 -7.12 -13.18
CA ASP A 114 -0.98 -6.53 -13.78
C ASP A 114 -0.70 -5.14 -13.21
N LYS A 115 -1.75 -4.32 -13.03
CA LYS A 115 -1.63 -3.01 -12.38
C LYS A 115 -1.23 -3.12 -10.92
N VAL A 116 -1.84 -4.02 -10.15
CA VAL A 116 -1.43 -4.26 -8.76
C VAL A 116 0.04 -4.70 -8.71
N SER A 117 0.46 -5.62 -9.59
CA SER A 117 1.86 -6.06 -9.69
C SER A 117 2.81 -4.91 -10.03
N TYR A 118 2.41 -4.04 -10.95
CA TYR A 118 3.16 -2.84 -11.30
C TYR A 118 3.33 -1.93 -10.08
N TYR A 119 2.23 -1.56 -9.39
CA TYR A 119 2.30 -0.71 -8.20
C TYR A 119 2.99 -1.38 -7.00
N LEU A 120 2.97 -2.71 -6.91
CA LEU A 120 3.69 -3.45 -5.87
C LEU A 120 5.20 -3.34 -6.08
N LYS A 121 5.66 -3.43 -7.34
CA LYS A 121 7.07 -3.22 -7.73
C LYS A 121 7.48 -1.75 -7.63
N GLU A 122 6.67 -0.83 -8.16
CA GLU A 122 6.94 0.61 -8.14
C GLU A 122 6.89 1.19 -6.74
N GLY A 123 5.98 0.72 -5.88
CA GLY A 123 5.97 1.08 -4.45
C GLY A 123 7.09 0.38 -3.66
N GLY A 124 7.70 -0.67 -4.21
CA GLY A 124 9.01 -1.16 -3.76
C GLY A 124 10.17 -0.28 -4.23
N ASN A 125 10.00 0.46 -5.34
CA ASN A 125 10.90 1.49 -5.84
C ASN A 125 10.67 2.89 -5.22
N MET A 126 9.50 3.15 -4.61
CA MET A 126 9.33 4.24 -3.65
C MET A 126 10.07 3.88 -2.36
N ALA A 127 11.39 4.06 -2.46
CA ALA A 127 12.40 4.08 -1.43
C ALA A 127 12.30 2.98 -0.35
N LYS A 128 13.02 1.87 -0.57
CA LYS A 128 13.97 1.50 0.48
C LYS A 128 14.84 2.73 0.70
N GLU A 129 14.57 3.48 1.77
CA GLU A 129 15.39 4.63 2.17
C GLU A 129 16.86 4.19 2.09
N LYS A 130 17.68 4.87 1.29
CA LYS A 130 19.07 4.47 1.08
C LYS A 130 19.76 4.44 2.43
N ARG A 131 20.14 3.23 2.87
CA ARG A 131 20.89 3.00 4.11
C ARG A 131 22.36 2.91 3.82
N TYR A 132 23.15 3.60 4.64
CA TYR A 132 24.59 3.52 4.68
C TYR A 132 24.99 2.66 5.87
N ASN A 133 25.44 1.44 5.58
CA ASN A 133 25.78 0.44 6.61
C ASN A 133 27.22 0.56 7.07
N THR A 134 28.11 1.04 6.20
CA THR A 134 29.53 1.19 6.47
C THR A 134 30.04 2.57 6.09
N ILE A 135 31.20 2.95 6.63
CA ILE A 135 31.83 4.25 6.32
C ILE A 135 32.23 4.37 4.85
N GLU A 136 32.50 3.26 4.17
CA GLU A 136 32.86 3.21 2.76
C GLU A 136 31.68 3.62 1.85
N GLU A 137 30.45 3.31 2.27
CA GLU A 137 29.23 3.66 1.55
C GLU A 137 28.85 5.15 1.72
N ILE A 138 29.36 5.81 2.76
CA ILE A 138 29.06 7.22 3.07
C ILE A 138 29.63 8.12 1.97
N PRO A 139 28.86 9.10 1.46
CA PRO A 139 29.34 10.04 0.45
C PRO A 139 30.52 10.87 0.95
N ASP A 140 31.42 11.25 0.03
CA ASP A 140 32.65 11.99 0.36
C ASP A 140 32.40 13.29 1.15
N TRP A 141 31.28 13.98 0.88
CA TRP A 141 30.90 15.21 1.58
C TRP A 141 30.61 15.01 3.08
N ALA A 142 30.30 13.79 3.50
CA ALA A 142 29.96 13.42 4.88
C ALA A 142 31.02 12.57 5.58
N LYS A 143 31.89 11.90 4.81
CA LYS A 143 32.82 10.87 5.30
C LYS A 143 33.72 11.36 6.44
N ALA A 144 34.21 12.59 6.36
CA ALA A 144 35.05 13.18 7.40
C ALA A 144 34.31 13.34 8.75
N THR A 145 33.08 13.85 8.73
CA THR A 145 32.26 13.97 9.94
C THR A 145 31.94 12.61 10.53
N LEU A 146 31.55 11.64 9.71
CA LEU A 146 31.19 10.30 10.19
C LEU A 146 32.42 9.56 10.74
N GLN A 147 33.58 9.66 10.10
CA GLN A 147 34.83 9.11 10.62
C GLN A 147 35.18 9.73 11.98
N LYS A 148 35.09 11.07 12.10
CA LYS A 148 35.30 11.77 13.38
C LYS A 148 34.37 11.24 14.49
N LEU A 149 33.09 11.02 14.19
CA LEU A 149 32.12 10.48 15.16
C LEU A 149 32.40 9.02 15.52
N MET A 150 32.86 8.22 14.56
CA MET A 150 33.31 6.84 14.80
C MET A 150 34.55 6.81 15.69
N ASP A 151 35.56 7.65 15.43
CA ASP A 151 36.80 7.73 16.21
C ASP A 151 36.53 8.19 17.64
N LYS A 152 35.50 9.02 17.84
CA LYS A 152 35.00 9.43 19.16
C LYS A 152 34.15 8.38 19.87
N GLY A 153 33.81 7.28 19.22
CA GLY A 153 32.98 6.21 19.79
C GLY A 153 31.52 6.60 20.02
N VAL A 154 30.99 7.55 19.23
CA VAL A 154 29.59 8.02 19.39
C VAL A 154 28.59 6.95 18.95
N PHE A 155 28.94 6.13 17.95
CA PHE A 155 28.09 5.03 17.50
C PHE A 155 28.24 3.81 18.41
N ALA A 156 27.12 3.30 18.92
CA ALA A 156 27.09 2.07 19.71
C ALA A 156 27.54 0.83 18.91
N GLU A 157 27.22 0.79 17.61
CA GLU A 157 27.58 -0.30 16.69
C GLU A 157 28.29 0.25 15.44
N PRO A 158 29.59 0.61 15.52
CA PRO A 158 30.29 1.30 14.43
C PRO A 158 30.48 0.43 13.17
N LYS A 159 30.24 -0.88 13.25
CA LYS A 159 30.27 -1.82 12.11
C LYS A 159 28.90 -2.01 11.44
N LYS A 160 27.85 -1.36 11.96
CA LYS A 160 26.48 -1.46 11.48
C LYS A 160 25.79 -0.09 11.66
N LEU A 161 26.16 0.87 10.83
CA LEU A 161 25.72 2.26 10.97
C LEU A 161 24.21 2.43 10.71
N ASP A 162 23.69 1.75 9.68
CA ASP A 162 22.27 1.79 9.25
C ASP A 162 21.66 3.20 9.16
N LEU A 163 22.47 4.16 8.68
CA LEU A 163 22.06 5.56 8.62
C LEU A 163 21.29 5.84 7.34
N SER A 164 20.20 6.60 7.43
CA SER A 164 19.60 7.19 6.24
C SER A 164 20.31 8.46 5.80
N GLU A 165 20.06 8.92 4.57
CA GLU A 165 20.66 10.15 4.05
C GLU A 165 20.35 11.38 4.91
N ASP A 166 19.13 11.49 5.45
CA ASP A 166 18.76 12.63 6.30
C ASP A 166 19.46 12.59 7.67
N MET A 167 19.70 11.39 8.23
CA MET A 167 20.54 11.26 9.43
C MET A 167 21.98 11.71 9.14
N VAL A 168 22.56 11.29 8.01
CA VAL A 168 23.91 11.70 7.59
C VAL A 168 23.99 13.22 7.43
N ARG A 169 22.98 13.85 6.79
CA ARG A 169 22.90 15.31 6.65
C ARG A 169 22.83 15.99 8.01
N LEU A 170 22.00 15.51 8.93
CA LEU A 170 21.85 16.08 10.26
C LEU A 170 23.16 16.01 11.05
N LEU A 171 23.87 14.88 11.00
CA LEU A 171 25.18 14.74 11.63
C LEU A 171 26.18 15.76 11.07
N VAL A 172 26.25 15.93 9.74
CA VAL A 172 27.14 16.92 9.13
C VAL A 172 26.78 18.36 9.50
N VAL A 173 25.49 18.70 9.55
CA VAL A 173 25.03 20.02 9.98
C VAL A 173 25.44 20.29 11.43
N ASN A 174 25.22 19.34 12.33
CA ASN A 174 25.57 19.46 13.75
C ASN A 174 27.09 19.58 13.96
N ASP A 175 27.89 18.84 13.19
CA ASP A 175 29.36 18.91 13.24
C ASP A 175 29.86 20.30 12.82
N ARG A 176 29.32 20.84 11.72
CA ARG A 176 29.64 22.18 11.24
C ARG A 176 29.16 23.29 12.18
N ALA A 177 28.08 23.04 12.93
CA ALA A 177 27.62 23.92 14.01
C ALA A 177 28.47 23.81 15.29
N GLY A 178 29.46 22.91 15.33
CA GLY A 178 30.37 22.75 16.47
C GLY A 178 29.83 21.85 17.59
N SER A 179 28.79 21.05 17.32
CA SER A 179 28.14 20.22 18.35
C SER A 179 28.98 19.02 18.80
N TYR A 180 30.02 18.68 18.04
CA TYR A 180 30.85 17.48 18.28
C TYR A 180 32.33 17.85 18.51
N GLN A 181 32.61 18.88 19.33
CA GLN A 181 33.99 19.22 19.74
C GLN A 181 34.63 18.15 20.60
#